data_AF-A0AAU4MEL5-F1
#
_entry.id   AF-A0AAU4MEL5-F1
#
_cell.length_a   1.000
_cell.length_b   1.000
_cell.length_c   1.000
_cell.angle_alpha   90.00
_cell.angle_beta   90.00
_cell.angle_gamma   90.00
#
_symmetry.space_group_name_H-M   'P 1'
#
loop_
_entity.id
_entity.type
_entity.pdbx_description
1 polymer ?
#
loop_
_entity_poly.entity_id
_entity_poly.type
_entity_poly.pdbx_seq_one_letter_code
_entity_poly.pdbx_strand_id
1 'polypeptide(L)'
;MDLPIARVGITAVGSFLPAHRLTSQQLQDEVAGELRLPERMFEKATGIVTRHFAAEGEYASTLALGAARRALDARGIDATDIDLLLYASATRDLCEPATAHLVQAELGSRAHALDVANACNSFLNGIDLARAMILAGRARRALVVTGETPSRAMRRDPGGLADFREGFAGYTFGDAGAAVVVEPVARGGILDVETETASEHWAVGGIPGGGSRHPRGDEYSYFRGGGTRLRTVFEKIGGDILNRVAARTGLGWDAYARVLVHQVTVPYLERFVELTGVPAEKLVLTVPDVGNVASATLGLQLDRVRHELAPGDRVLLIGLGGGVSLMTMVWEAS
;
A
#
# COMPACT_ATOMS: atom_id res chain seq x y z
N MET A 1 -12.49 33.41 -19.82
CA MET A 1 -13.31 32.18 -19.78
C MET A 1 -12.75 31.35 -18.65
N ASP A 2 -13.41 31.36 -17.49
CA ASP A 2 -13.07 30.44 -16.40
C ASP A 2 -13.49 29.05 -16.87
N LEU A 3 -12.52 28.28 -17.36
CA LEU A 3 -12.74 26.86 -17.59
C LEU A 3 -13.05 26.25 -16.22
N PRO A 4 -14.14 25.47 -16.07
CA PRO A 4 -14.43 24.81 -14.82
C PRO A 4 -13.21 23.96 -14.42
N ILE A 5 -12.75 24.11 -13.16
CA ILE A 5 -11.62 23.32 -12.64
C ILE A 5 -11.98 21.85 -12.83
N ALA A 6 -11.19 21.15 -13.64
CA ALA A 6 -11.39 19.73 -13.90
C ALA A 6 -11.31 18.98 -12.57
N ARG A 7 -12.36 18.22 -12.24
CA ARG A 7 -12.29 17.28 -11.10
C ARG A 7 -11.61 16.03 -11.60
N VAL A 8 -10.77 15.43 -10.76
CA VAL A 8 -10.04 14.20 -11.08
C VAL A 8 -10.31 13.19 -9.98
N GLY A 9 -10.60 11.95 -10.36
CA GLY A 9 -11.00 10.91 -9.42
C GLY A 9 -10.57 9.53 -9.87
N ILE A 10 -10.70 8.59 -8.94
CA ILE A 10 -10.54 7.16 -9.21
C ILE A 10 -11.83 6.66 -9.86
N THR A 11 -11.74 6.09 -11.06
CA THR A 11 -12.92 5.58 -11.80
C THR A 11 -13.00 4.06 -11.85
N ALA A 12 -11.86 3.39 -11.69
CA ALA A 12 -11.78 1.94 -11.53
C ALA A 12 -10.65 1.54 -10.61
N VAL A 13 -10.75 0.33 -10.07
CA VAL A 13 -9.79 -0.28 -9.17
C VAL A 13 -9.70 -1.77 -9.52
N GLY A 14 -8.57 -2.39 -9.22
CA GLY A 14 -8.40 -3.83 -9.26
C GLY A 14 -7.30 -4.25 -8.29
N SER A 15 -7.45 -5.44 -7.72
CA SER A 15 -6.43 -6.05 -6.85
C SER A 15 -6.07 -7.45 -7.33
N PHE A 16 -4.89 -7.94 -6.96
CA PHE A 16 -4.42 -9.28 -7.31
C PHE A 16 -3.68 -9.91 -6.13
N LEU A 17 -3.99 -11.16 -5.81
CA LEU A 17 -3.30 -11.96 -4.80
C LEU A 17 -2.66 -13.16 -5.49
N PRO A 18 -1.39 -13.48 -5.22
CA PRO A 18 -0.77 -14.68 -5.74
C PRO A 18 -1.43 -15.94 -5.16
N ALA A 19 -1.32 -17.06 -5.87
CA ALA A 19 -2.09 -18.27 -5.55
C ALA A 19 -1.63 -18.98 -4.26
N HIS A 20 -0.35 -18.87 -3.91
CA HIS A 20 0.23 -19.59 -2.78
C HIS A 20 -0.18 -18.94 -1.46
N ARG A 21 -1.18 -19.54 -0.80
CA ARG A 21 -1.70 -19.11 0.49
C ARG A 21 -1.07 -19.91 1.64
N LEU A 22 -0.60 -19.22 2.67
CA LEU A 22 0.09 -19.78 3.83
C LEU A 22 -0.59 -19.33 5.13
N THR A 23 -0.69 -20.22 6.11
CA THR A 23 -1.14 -19.89 7.46
C THR A 23 0.02 -19.36 8.32
N SER A 24 -0.28 -18.58 9.35
CA SER A 24 0.73 -18.14 10.32
C SER A 24 1.41 -19.29 11.05
N GLN A 25 0.72 -20.43 11.24
CA GLN A 25 1.35 -21.62 11.82
C GLN A 25 2.36 -22.25 10.87
N GLN A 26 2.01 -22.43 9.59
CA GLN A 26 2.96 -22.94 8.59
C GLN A 26 4.19 -22.03 8.46
N LEU A 27 4.00 -20.71 8.42
CA LEU A 27 5.12 -19.77 8.40
C LEU A 27 6.00 -19.89 9.66
N GLN A 28 5.37 -20.02 10.83
CA GLN A 28 6.09 -20.20 12.08
C GLN A 28 6.92 -21.48 12.05
N ASP A 29 6.38 -22.58 11.53
CA ASP A 29 7.08 -23.86 11.43
C ASP A 29 8.25 -23.79 10.43
N GLU A 30 8.09 -23.06 9.32
CA GLU A 30 9.17 -22.79 8.35
C GLU A 30 10.32 -21.99 8.97
N VAL A 31 10.00 -20.95 9.75
CA VAL A 31 10.99 -20.00 10.30
C VAL A 31 11.60 -20.49 11.62
N ALA A 32 10.90 -21.34 12.37
CA ALA A 32 11.36 -21.79 13.67
C ALA A 32 12.74 -22.45 13.59
N GLY A 33 12.99 -23.28 12.58
CA GLY A 33 14.24 -24.04 12.48
C GLY A 33 14.50 -24.80 13.78
N GLU A 34 15.61 -24.49 14.45
CA GLU A 34 15.96 -25.07 15.75
C GLU A 34 15.35 -24.32 16.97
N LEU A 35 14.73 -23.16 16.75
CA LEU A 35 14.10 -22.36 17.80
C LEU A 35 12.83 -23.03 18.32
N ARG A 36 12.70 -23.09 19.64
CA ARG A 36 11.45 -23.51 20.30
C ARG A 36 10.52 -22.32 20.46
N LEU A 37 9.55 -22.20 19.55
CA LEU A 37 8.53 -21.14 19.58
C LEU A 37 7.22 -21.67 20.19
N PRO A 38 6.48 -20.86 20.98
CA PRO A 38 5.15 -21.23 21.46
C PRO A 38 4.16 -21.48 20.32
N GLU A 39 3.18 -22.34 20.55
CA GLU A 39 2.13 -22.64 19.57
C GLU A 39 1.32 -21.39 19.19
N ARG A 40 1.11 -21.19 17.88
CA ARG A 40 0.40 -20.05 17.29
C ARG A 40 0.92 -18.69 17.75
N MET A 41 2.23 -18.57 18.05
CA MET A 41 2.83 -17.31 18.50
C MET A 41 2.63 -16.20 17.45
N PHE A 42 2.83 -16.50 16.17
CA PHE A 42 2.72 -15.50 15.10
C PHE A 42 1.31 -14.95 15.00
N GLU A 43 0.31 -15.84 14.98
CA GLU A 43 -1.09 -15.47 14.94
C GLU A 43 -1.49 -14.66 16.17
N LYS A 44 -1.14 -15.12 17.38
CA LYS A 44 -1.47 -14.41 18.64
C LYS A 44 -0.83 -13.02 18.72
N ALA A 45 0.40 -12.86 18.22
CA ALA A 45 1.13 -11.60 18.28
C ALA A 45 0.69 -10.59 17.21
N THR A 46 0.19 -11.05 16.06
CA THR A 46 -0.09 -10.20 14.90
C THR A 46 -1.57 -10.10 14.56
N GLY A 47 -2.39 -11.04 15.02
CA GLY A 47 -3.77 -11.25 14.57
C GLY A 47 -3.89 -11.72 13.12
N ILE A 48 -2.77 -12.07 12.47
CA ILE A 48 -2.79 -12.56 11.10
C ILE A 48 -3.00 -14.06 11.10
N VAL A 49 -4.01 -14.52 10.38
CA VAL A 49 -4.34 -15.94 10.23
C VAL A 49 -3.64 -16.50 8.99
N THR A 50 -3.75 -15.80 7.86
CA THR A 50 -3.16 -16.20 6.59
C THR A 50 -2.54 -15.05 5.81
N ARG A 51 -1.80 -15.41 4.76
CA ARG A 51 -1.15 -14.52 3.81
C ARG A 51 -0.93 -15.22 2.48
N HIS A 52 -0.62 -14.43 1.46
CA HIS A 52 -0.27 -14.92 0.13
C HIS A 52 1.18 -14.58 -0.16
N PHE A 53 1.94 -15.51 -0.75
CA PHE A 53 3.30 -15.27 -1.21
C PHE A 53 3.41 -15.47 -2.72
N ALA A 54 4.18 -14.62 -3.38
CA ALA A 54 4.53 -14.79 -4.76
C ALA A 54 5.32 -16.10 -4.95
N ALA A 55 4.99 -16.86 -5.98
CA ALA A 55 5.75 -18.05 -6.36
C ALA A 55 7.14 -17.68 -6.92
N GLU A 56 7.98 -18.70 -7.10
CA GLU A 56 9.17 -18.54 -7.93
C GLU A 56 8.76 -18.11 -9.35
N GLY A 57 9.39 -17.07 -9.88
CA GLY A 57 9.04 -16.47 -11.18
C GLY A 57 7.87 -15.47 -11.15
N GLU A 58 7.18 -15.27 -10.03
CA GLU A 58 6.21 -14.17 -9.86
C GLU A 58 6.89 -12.96 -9.23
N TYR A 59 6.98 -11.82 -9.92
CA TYR A 59 7.65 -10.62 -9.43
C TYR A 59 6.66 -9.53 -9.02
N ALA A 60 7.18 -8.42 -8.51
CA ALA A 60 6.34 -7.29 -8.16
C ALA A 60 5.61 -6.76 -9.41
N SER A 61 6.29 -6.68 -10.56
CA SER A 61 5.63 -6.40 -11.84
C SER A 61 4.51 -7.39 -12.18
N THR A 62 4.68 -8.69 -11.92
CA THR A 62 3.66 -9.72 -12.18
C THR A 62 2.37 -9.46 -11.39
N LEU A 63 2.51 -9.13 -10.10
CA LEU A 63 1.34 -8.82 -9.26
C LEU A 63 0.68 -7.49 -9.68
N ALA A 64 1.49 -6.48 -10.02
CA ALA A 64 1.00 -5.22 -10.56
C ALA A 64 0.24 -5.41 -11.88
N LEU A 65 0.74 -6.26 -12.78
CA LEU A 65 0.09 -6.62 -14.04
C LEU A 65 -1.29 -7.27 -13.83
N GLY A 66 -1.38 -8.21 -12.87
CA GLY A 66 -2.64 -8.85 -12.52
C GLY A 66 -3.69 -7.85 -12.03
N ALA A 67 -3.29 -6.88 -11.20
CA ALA A 67 -4.17 -5.84 -10.71
C ALA A 67 -4.53 -4.81 -11.80
N ALA A 68 -3.55 -4.43 -12.63
CA ALA A 68 -3.73 -3.51 -13.75
C ALA A 68 -4.79 -4.00 -14.73
N ARG A 69 -4.68 -5.27 -15.17
CA ARG A 69 -5.66 -5.88 -16.08
C ARG A 69 -7.07 -5.83 -15.50
N ARG A 70 -7.23 -6.18 -14.22
CA ARG A 70 -8.53 -6.09 -13.53
C ARG A 70 -9.08 -4.67 -13.46
N ALA A 71 -8.24 -3.66 -13.20
CA ALA A 71 -8.67 -2.27 -13.16
C ALA A 71 -9.09 -1.76 -14.57
N LEU A 72 -8.36 -2.14 -15.62
CA LEU A 72 -8.68 -1.81 -17.00
C LEU A 72 -9.98 -2.50 -17.45
N ASP A 73 -10.13 -3.79 -17.16
CA ASP A 73 -11.35 -4.57 -17.43
C ASP A 73 -12.57 -3.98 -16.71
N ALA A 74 -12.43 -3.64 -15.43
CA ALA A 74 -13.48 -3.00 -14.64
C ALA A 74 -13.89 -1.63 -15.20
N ARG A 75 -12.94 -0.92 -15.84
CA ARG A 75 -13.21 0.36 -16.49
C ARG A 75 -13.80 0.20 -17.90
N GLY A 76 -13.52 -0.93 -18.56
CA GLY A 76 -13.90 -1.23 -19.94
C GLY A 76 -13.05 -0.49 -20.97
N ILE A 77 -11.73 -0.43 -20.76
CA ILE A 77 -10.78 0.27 -21.65
C ILE A 77 -9.53 -0.58 -21.90
N ASP A 78 -8.81 -0.27 -22.98
CA ASP A 78 -7.56 -0.95 -23.33
C ASP A 78 -6.35 -0.27 -22.68
N ALA A 79 -5.25 -1.02 -22.51
CA ALA A 79 -3.99 -0.48 -22.01
C ALA A 79 -3.41 0.64 -22.89
N THR A 80 -3.81 0.72 -24.16
CA THR A 80 -3.44 1.78 -25.11
C THR A 80 -4.21 3.08 -24.90
N ASP A 81 -5.29 3.07 -24.11
CA ASP A 81 -6.05 4.28 -23.74
C ASP A 81 -5.43 5.04 -22.56
N ILE A 82 -4.37 4.48 -21.95
CA ILE A 82 -3.61 5.08 -20.86
C ILE A 82 -2.47 5.93 -21.45
N ASP A 83 -2.33 7.16 -20.97
CA ASP A 83 -1.23 8.05 -21.39
C ASP A 83 -0.17 8.28 -20.29
N LEU A 84 -0.48 7.92 -19.04
CA LEU A 84 0.47 7.92 -17.93
C LEU A 84 0.40 6.61 -17.13
N LEU A 85 1.53 5.94 -16.94
CA LEU A 85 1.64 4.74 -16.11
C LEU A 85 2.60 5.02 -14.96
N LEU A 86 2.09 4.95 -13.73
CA LEU A 86 2.86 5.14 -12.52
C LEU A 86 2.98 3.80 -11.78
N TYR A 87 4.18 3.25 -11.71
CA TYR A 87 4.46 2.11 -10.83
C TYR A 87 4.83 2.65 -9.44
N ALA A 88 3.86 2.61 -8.54
CA ALA A 88 3.86 3.30 -7.27
C ALA A 88 3.98 2.31 -6.10
N SER A 89 5.16 1.70 -5.94
CA SER A 89 5.39 0.58 -5.02
C SER A 89 6.63 0.76 -4.12
N ALA A 90 6.65 0.07 -2.97
CA ALA A 90 7.86 -0.09 -2.16
C ALA A 90 8.79 -1.16 -2.74
N THR A 91 8.23 -2.20 -3.35
CA THR A 91 8.99 -3.28 -3.98
C THR A 91 9.25 -2.99 -5.44
N ARG A 92 10.41 -3.41 -5.96
CA ARG A 92 10.79 -3.28 -7.38
C ARG A 92 11.39 -4.58 -7.88
N ASP A 93 11.29 -4.81 -9.18
CA ASP A 93 11.86 -5.99 -9.83
C ASP A 93 13.38 -5.88 -9.94
N LEU A 94 13.85 -4.69 -10.32
CA LEU A 94 15.25 -4.40 -10.63
C LEU A 94 15.66 -3.07 -10.00
N CYS A 95 16.97 -2.86 -9.84
CA CYS A 95 17.49 -1.53 -9.50
C CYS A 95 17.39 -0.56 -10.68
N GLU A 96 17.64 -1.06 -11.89
CA GLU A 96 17.51 -0.37 -13.17
C GLU A 96 17.24 -1.43 -14.26
N PRO A 97 16.32 -1.18 -15.22
CA PRO A 97 15.46 0.01 -15.36
C PRO A 97 14.34 0.05 -14.32
N ALA A 98 13.54 1.13 -14.36
CA ALA A 98 12.32 1.28 -13.55
C ALA A 98 11.32 0.15 -13.83
N THR A 99 10.61 -0.32 -12.80
CA THR A 99 9.67 -1.45 -12.92
C THR A 99 8.48 -1.09 -13.81
N ALA A 100 8.11 0.19 -13.88
CA ALA A 100 7.10 0.73 -14.79
C ALA A 100 7.36 0.36 -16.26
N HIS A 101 8.62 0.24 -16.69
CA HIS A 101 8.93 -0.17 -18.07
C HIS A 101 8.58 -1.63 -18.33
N LEU A 102 8.79 -2.52 -17.36
CA LEU A 102 8.40 -3.93 -17.46
C LEU A 102 6.88 -4.04 -17.53
N VAL A 103 6.18 -3.34 -16.64
CA VAL A 103 4.71 -3.34 -16.62
C VAL A 103 4.14 -2.75 -17.93
N GLN A 104 4.69 -1.64 -18.43
CA GLN A 104 4.24 -1.02 -19.67
C GLN A 104 4.40 -1.97 -20.86
N ALA A 105 5.56 -2.60 -20.99
CA ALA A 105 5.85 -3.54 -22.07
C ALA A 105 4.90 -4.75 -22.05
N GLU A 106 4.72 -5.38 -20.88
CA GLU A 106 3.87 -6.57 -20.71
C GLU A 106 2.36 -6.27 -20.81
N LEU A 107 1.93 -5.04 -20.52
CA LEU A 107 0.55 -4.59 -20.79
C LEU A 107 0.31 -4.27 -22.27
N GLY A 108 1.35 -4.07 -23.07
CA GLY A 108 1.23 -3.49 -24.42
C GLY A 108 0.78 -2.03 -24.40
N SER A 109 1.04 -1.30 -23.31
CA SER A 109 0.68 0.12 -23.19
C SER A 109 1.67 1.01 -23.95
N ARG A 110 1.23 2.22 -24.32
CA ARG A 110 2.07 3.28 -24.91
C ARG A 110 2.27 4.46 -23.97
N ALA A 111 1.83 4.32 -22.73
CA ALA A 111 1.87 5.38 -21.73
C ALA A 111 3.31 5.83 -21.41
N HIS A 112 3.45 7.10 -21.05
CA HIS A 112 4.64 7.58 -20.36
C HIS A 112 4.75 6.85 -19.02
N ALA A 113 5.84 6.11 -18.81
CA ALA A 113 5.99 5.18 -17.69
C ALA A 113 7.14 5.59 -16.76
N LEU A 114 6.89 5.62 -15.45
CA LEU A 114 7.88 5.93 -14.42
C LEU A 114 7.50 5.33 -13.06
N ASP A 115 8.51 5.14 -12.20
CA ASP A 115 8.33 4.66 -10.82
C ASP A 115 8.11 5.83 -9.85
N VAL A 116 7.27 5.62 -8.83
CA VAL A 116 7.05 6.53 -7.70
C VAL A 116 7.29 5.73 -6.41
N ALA A 117 8.28 6.13 -5.61
CA ALA A 117 8.65 5.40 -4.41
C ALA A 117 8.62 6.29 -3.16
N ASN A 118 7.78 5.91 -2.19
CA ASN A 118 7.70 6.45 -0.83
C ASN A 118 7.22 5.35 0.15
N ALA A 119 7.97 4.23 0.21
CA ALA A 119 7.63 3.05 1.02
C ALA A 119 6.15 2.62 0.83
N CYS A 120 5.43 2.28 1.90
CA CYS A 120 4.02 1.87 1.81
C CYS A 120 3.06 3.00 1.38
N ASN A 121 3.49 4.28 1.38
CA ASN A 121 2.68 5.39 0.88
C ASN A 121 2.74 5.55 -0.64
N SER A 122 3.63 4.83 -1.32
CA SER A 122 3.86 4.95 -2.76
C SER A 122 2.56 4.99 -3.56
N PHE A 123 1.60 4.10 -3.27
CA PHE A 123 0.33 4.04 -4.00
C PHE A 123 -0.50 5.33 -3.89
N LEU A 124 -0.64 5.92 -2.70
CA LEU A 124 -1.32 7.22 -2.55
C LEU A 124 -0.54 8.36 -3.21
N ASN A 125 0.79 8.35 -3.10
CA ASN A 125 1.64 9.32 -3.79
C ASN A 125 1.49 9.22 -5.31
N GLY A 126 1.37 8.01 -5.85
CA GLY A 126 1.11 7.77 -7.26
C GLY A 126 -0.25 8.33 -7.70
N ILE A 127 -1.30 8.14 -6.89
CA ILE A 127 -2.63 8.69 -7.19
C ILE A 127 -2.63 10.22 -7.18
N ASP A 128 -1.98 10.85 -6.19
CA ASP A 128 -1.90 12.31 -6.13
C ASP A 128 -1.01 12.90 -7.24
N LEU A 129 0.09 12.23 -7.59
CA LEU A 129 0.91 12.62 -8.75
C LEU A 129 0.13 12.50 -10.06
N ALA A 130 -0.62 11.41 -10.26
CA ALA A 130 -1.50 11.25 -11.41
C ALA A 130 -2.53 12.39 -11.49
N ARG A 131 -3.17 12.71 -10.36
CA ARG A 131 -4.09 13.84 -10.24
C ARG A 131 -3.42 15.14 -10.67
N ALA A 132 -2.24 15.45 -10.14
CA ALA A 132 -1.50 16.66 -10.48
C ALA A 132 -1.14 16.74 -11.97
N MET A 133 -0.69 15.63 -12.57
CA MET A 133 -0.36 15.56 -13.99
C MET A 133 -1.59 15.77 -14.89
N ILE A 134 -2.75 15.24 -14.50
CA ILE A 134 -4.01 15.45 -15.23
C ILE A 134 -4.49 16.90 -15.12
N LEU A 135 -4.47 17.47 -13.91
CA LEU A 135 -4.84 18.88 -13.70
C LEU A 135 -3.91 19.84 -14.46
N ALA A 136 -2.63 19.49 -14.62
CA ALA A 136 -1.67 20.25 -15.40
C ALA A 136 -1.79 20.03 -16.93
N GLY A 137 -2.73 19.20 -17.39
CA GLY A 137 -2.92 18.88 -18.81
C GLY A 137 -1.79 18.05 -19.43
N ARG A 138 -1.02 17.33 -18.61
CA ARG A 138 0.11 16.47 -19.04
C ARG A 138 -0.29 15.01 -19.27
N ALA A 139 -1.47 14.63 -18.78
CA ALA A 139 -2.09 13.33 -18.98
C ALA A 139 -3.61 13.52 -18.99
N ARG A 140 -4.33 12.59 -19.60
CA ARG A 140 -5.79 12.51 -19.56
C ARG A 140 -6.24 11.32 -18.74
N ARG A 141 -5.51 10.20 -18.78
CA ARG A 141 -5.87 8.98 -18.07
C ARG A 141 -4.63 8.27 -17.59
N ALA A 142 -4.48 8.25 -16.26
CA ALA A 142 -3.39 7.57 -15.62
C ALA A 142 -3.81 6.19 -15.12
N LEU A 143 -2.91 5.22 -15.24
CA LEU A 143 -2.96 3.95 -14.54
C LEU A 143 -1.90 3.98 -13.44
N VAL A 144 -2.35 3.95 -12.18
CA VAL A 144 -1.45 3.84 -11.02
C VAL A 144 -1.49 2.41 -10.55
N VAL A 145 -0.33 1.74 -10.53
CA VAL A 145 -0.20 0.34 -10.17
C VAL A 145 0.79 0.18 -9.03
N THR A 146 0.59 -0.84 -8.21
CA THR A 146 1.58 -1.32 -7.26
C THR A 146 1.60 -2.83 -7.27
N GLY A 147 2.79 -3.40 -7.12
CA GLY A 147 3.00 -4.80 -6.85
C GLY A 147 4.00 -4.93 -5.72
N GLU A 148 3.66 -5.73 -4.73
CA GLU A 148 4.39 -5.82 -3.48
C GLU A 148 4.76 -7.27 -3.23
N THR A 149 6.07 -7.52 -3.14
CA THR A 149 6.60 -8.83 -2.70
C THR A 149 7.52 -8.67 -1.47
N PRO A 150 7.06 -8.00 -0.38
CA PRO A 150 7.88 -7.78 0.81
C PRO A 150 8.23 -9.09 1.52
N SER A 151 7.53 -10.20 1.25
CA SER A 151 7.92 -11.54 1.71
C SER A 151 9.36 -11.92 1.33
N ARG A 152 9.90 -11.37 0.23
CA ARG A 152 11.28 -11.61 -0.20
C ARG A 152 12.33 -10.96 0.68
N ALA A 153 11.94 -9.94 1.44
CA ALA A 153 12.79 -9.30 2.44
C ALA A 153 12.63 -9.93 3.83
N MET A 154 11.86 -11.00 3.97
CA MET A 154 11.70 -11.74 5.22
C MET A 154 12.88 -12.68 5.44
N ARG A 155 13.41 -12.72 6.67
CA ARG A 155 14.47 -13.67 7.04
C ARG A 155 13.87 -15.04 7.32
N ARG A 156 13.99 -15.97 6.37
CA ARG A 156 13.46 -17.34 6.51
C ARG A 156 14.25 -18.22 7.48
N ASP A 157 15.57 -18.01 7.56
CA ASP A 157 16.48 -18.77 8.42
C ASP A 157 17.20 -17.82 9.40
N PRO A 158 16.60 -17.53 10.57
CA PRO A 158 17.26 -16.71 11.59
C PRO A 158 18.35 -17.53 12.30
N GLY A 159 19.58 -17.00 12.37
CA GLY A 159 20.72 -17.67 13.02
C GLY A 159 20.61 -17.78 14.54
N GLY A 160 19.50 -17.30 15.12
CA GLY A 160 19.18 -17.41 16.53
C GLY A 160 18.03 -16.50 16.95
N LEU A 161 17.75 -16.49 18.25
CA LEU A 161 16.63 -15.73 18.82
C LEU A 161 16.81 -14.20 18.66
N ALA A 162 18.04 -13.71 18.58
CA ALA A 162 18.32 -12.29 18.34
C ALA A 162 17.87 -11.87 16.94
N ASP A 163 18.33 -12.57 15.91
CA ASP A 163 17.95 -12.34 14.50
C ASP A 163 16.44 -12.49 14.30
N PHE A 164 15.85 -13.51 14.92
CA PHE A 164 14.41 -13.72 14.90
C PHE A 164 13.63 -12.52 15.44
N ARG A 165 14.08 -11.94 16.58
CA ARG A 165 13.43 -10.78 17.20
C ARG A 165 13.61 -9.51 16.38
N GLU A 166 14.80 -9.28 15.81
CA GLU A 166 15.07 -8.11 14.97
C GLU A 166 14.25 -8.15 13.67
N GLY A 167 14.09 -9.34 13.08
CA GLY A 167 13.34 -9.57 11.85
C GLY A 167 11.83 -9.75 12.03
N PHE A 168 11.31 -9.75 13.26
CA PHE A 168 9.93 -10.18 13.54
C PHE A 168 8.85 -9.43 12.74
N ALA A 169 9.06 -8.12 12.52
CA ALA A 169 8.15 -7.31 11.71
C ALA A 169 8.02 -7.82 10.26
N GLY A 170 9.07 -8.46 9.72
CA GLY A 170 9.04 -9.07 8.39
C GLY A 170 8.12 -10.28 8.28
N TYR A 171 7.82 -10.97 9.39
CA TYR A 171 6.88 -12.10 9.40
C TYR A 171 5.40 -11.65 9.29
N THR A 172 5.14 -10.35 9.35
CA THR A 172 3.80 -9.80 9.10
C THR A 172 3.44 -9.79 7.62
N PHE A 173 4.44 -9.83 6.73
CA PHE A 173 4.28 -9.57 5.31
C PHE A 173 3.36 -10.57 4.61
N GLY A 174 2.71 -10.08 3.57
CA GLY A 174 2.12 -10.83 2.48
C GLY A 174 2.34 -10.07 1.18
N ASP A 175 2.06 -10.73 0.06
CA ASP A 175 2.31 -10.21 -1.27
C ASP A 175 0.98 -9.95 -1.99
N ALA A 176 0.90 -8.83 -2.72
CA ALA A 176 -0.29 -8.46 -3.47
C ALA A 176 0.03 -7.42 -4.55
N GLY A 177 -0.88 -7.26 -5.51
CA GLY A 177 -0.92 -6.14 -6.42
C GLY A 177 -2.21 -5.32 -6.26
N ALA A 178 -2.14 -4.03 -6.56
CA ALA A 178 -3.31 -3.17 -6.68
C ALA A 178 -3.13 -2.15 -7.80
N ALA A 179 -4.23 -1.71 -8.40
CA ALA A 179 -4.23 -0.72 -9.46
C ALA A 179 -5.48 0.15 -9.40
N VAL A 180 -5.36 1.40 -9.83
CA VAL A 180 -6.48 2.31 -10.05
C VAL A 180 -6.34 3.06 -11.37
N VAL A 181 -7.47 3.36 -12.00
CA VAL A 181 -7.56 4.30 -13.11
C VAL A 181 -7.93 5.67 -12.54
N VAL A 182 -7.13 6.68 -12.85
CA VAL A 182 -7.33 8.07 -12.43
C VAL A 182 -7.54 8.94 -13.67
N GLU A 183 -8.65 9.67 -13.72
CA GLU A 183 -9.03 10.49 -14.88
C GLU A 183 -10.00 11.62 -14.50
N PRO A 184 -10.28 12.57 -15.42
CA PRO A 184 -11.30 13.59 -15.20
C PRO A 184 -12.69 12.98 -14.94
N VAL A 185 -13.41 13.55 -13.96
CA VAL A 185 -14.77 13.15 -13.57
C VAL A 185 -15.71 14.35 -13.57
N ALA A 186 -16.99 14.11 -13.85
CA ALA A 186 -18.00 15.19 -13.87
C ALA A 186 -18.44 15.61 -12.45
N ARG A 187 -18.38 14.69 -11.47
CA ARG A 187 -18.73 14.90 -10.06
C ARG A 187 -17.82 14.06 -9.16
N GLY A 188 -17.84 14.31 -7.86
CA GLY A 188 -16.96 13.64 -6.91
C GLY A 188 -15.48 13.98 -7.17
N GLY A 189 -14.62 12.98 -7.03
CA GLY A 189 -13.18 13.06 -7.24
C GLY A 189 -12.38 13.14 -5.95
N ILE A 190 -11.09 13.40 -6.08
CA ILE A 190 -10.20 13.58 -4.94
C ILE A 190 -10.41 15.00 -4.39
N LEU A 191 -11.00 15.09 -3.21
CA LEU A 191 -11.41 16.33 -2.56
C LEU A 191 -10.27 16.95 -1.77
N ASP A 192 -9.49 16.11 -1.08
CA ASP A 192 -8.46 16.55 -0.16
C ASP A 192 -7.29 15.56 -0.13
N VAL A 193 -6.09 16.10 0.08
CA VAL A 193 -4.87 15.33 0.34
C VAL A 193 -4.09 16.07 1.42
N GLU A 194 -3.69 15.35 2.46
CA GLU A 194 -2.82 15.86 3.51
C GLU A 194 -1.59 14.97 3.65
N THR A 195 -0.46 15.57 4.02
CA THR A 195 0.79 14.84 4.22
C THR A 195 1.49 15.30 5.49
N GLU A 196 2.20 14.39 6.13
CA GLU A 196 3.10 14.68 7.25
C GLU A 196 4.36 13.82 7.10
N THR A 197 5.53 14.39 7.36
CA THR A 197 6.81 13.68 7.16
C THR A 197 7.79 14.03 8.26
N ALA A 198 8.26 13.02 8.98
CA ALA A 198 9.30 13.12 10.00
C ALA A 198 10.50 12.25 9.61
N SER A 199 11.31 12.79 8.68
CA SER A 199 12.41 12.05 8.05
C SER A 199 13.60 11.79 8.98
N GLU A 200 13.69 12.48 10.13
CA GLU A 200 14.66 12.19 11.18
C GLU A 200 14.53 10.77 11.75
N HIS A 201 13.40 10.11 11.52
CA HIS A 201 13.11 8.74 11.96
C HIS A 201 13.35 7.66 10.89
N TRP A 202 14.01 7.98 9.77
CA TRP A 202 14.16 7.04 8.65
C TRP A 202 14.84 5.72 9.02
N ALA A 203 15.73 5.74 10.02
CA ALA A 203 16.48 4.57 10.47
C ALA A 203 15.67 3.62 11.40
N VAL A 204 14.40 3.94 11.70
CA VAL A 204 13.58 3.14 12.64
C VAL A 204 13.18 1.78 12.05
N GLY A 205 13.03 1.68 10.73
CA GLY A 205 12.78 0.42 10.04
C GLY A 205 12.87 0.52 8.52
N GLY A 206 13.37 -0.54 7.89
CA GLY A 206 13.54 -0.61 6.44
C GLY A 206 14.40 -1.79 6.01
N ILE A 207 14.77 -1.79 4.73
CA ILE A 207 15.68 -2.76 4.12
C ILE A 207 16.96 -1.97 3.76
N PRO A 208 18.10 -2.20 4.45
CA PRO A 208 19.31 -1.40 4.24
C PRO A 208 19.96 -1.60 2.85
N GLY A 209 19.74 -2.76 2.23
CA GLY A 209 20.37 -3.21 1.00
C GLY A 209 19.68 -2.75 -0.29
N GLY A 210 20.35 -3.01 -1.42
CA GLY A 210 19.83 -2.70 -2.76
C GLY A 210 19.99 -1.23 -3.18
N GLY A 211 20.64 -0.41 -2.35
CA GLY A 211 20.99 0.98 -2.64
C GLY A 211 22.48 1.23 -2.52
N SER A 212 22.93 2.47 -2.75
CA SER A 212 24.36 2.81 -2.72
C SER A 212 25.01 2.73 -1.34
N ARG A 213 24.24 2.78 -0.25
CA ARG A 213 24.77 2.59 1.12
C ARG A 213 25.25 1.16 1.35
N HIS A 214 24.51 0.19 0.81
CA HIS A 214 24.81 -1.24 0.87
C HIS A 214 24.46 -1.89 -0.48
N PRO A 215 25.35 -1.75 -1.50
CA PRO A 215 25.05 -2.20 -2.86
C PRO A 215 25.03 -3.72 -2.99
N ARG A 216 25.66 -4.43 -2.06
CA ARG A 216 25.76 -5.89 -1.99
C ARG A 216 25.76 -6.33 -0.53
N GLY A 217 25.49 -7.61 -0.28
CA GLY A 217 25.52 -8.24 1.04
C GLY A 217 24.12 -8.71 1.46
N ASP A 218 23.96 -10.03 1.61
CA ASP A 218 22.70 -10.66 1.97
C ASP A 218 22.22 -10.22 3.36
N GLU A 219 23.14 -9.87 4.25
CA GLU A 219 22.82 -9.34 5.57
C GLU A 219 21.99 -8.05 5.52
N TYR A 220 22.07 -7.29 4.43
CA TYR A 220 21.33 -6.05 4.21
C TYR A 220 20.03 -6.23 3.40
N SER A 221 19.77 -7.42 2.88
CA SER A 221 18.61 -7.72 2.02
C SER A 221 17.32 -7.96 2.82
N TYR A 222 17.42 -8.13 4.14
CA TYR A 222 16.27 -8.41 5.00
C TYR A 222 15.71 -7.14 5.66
N PHE A 223 14.41 -7.12 5.87
CA PHE A 223 13.75 -6.09 6.65
C PHE A 223 14.26 -6.11 8.09
N ARG A 224 14.62 -4.94 8.60
CA ARG A 224 14.99 -4.71 9.99
C ARG A 224 14.15 -3.57 10.52
N GLY A 225 13.57 -3.72 11.70
CA GLY A 225 12.80 -2.64 12.30
C GLY A 225 12.08 -3.04 13.57
N GLY A 226 12.11 -2.15 14.56
CA GLY A 226 11.37 -2.34 15.80
C GLY A 226 9.93 -1.86 15.63
N GLY A 227 8.96 -2.79 15.51
CA GLY A 227 7.53 -2.46 15.38
C GLY A 227 7.03 -1.51 16.48
N THR A 228 7.53 -1.65 17.72
CA THR A 228 7.23 -0.73 18.83
C THR A 228 7.71 0.69 18.58
N ARG A 229 8.90 0.87 18.00
CA ARG A 229 9.47 2.20 17.70
C ARG A 229 8.71 2.87 16.56
N LEU A 230 8.38 2.11 15.51
CA LEU A 230 7.53 2.61 14.42
C LEU A 230 6.17 3.06 14.97
N ARG A 231 5.53 2.24 15.80
CA ARG A 231 4.26 2.60 16.44
C ARG A 231 4.36 3.91 17.23
N THR A 232 5.34 4.06 18.11
CA THR A 232 5.51 5.28 18.91
C THR A 232 5.69 6.53 18.04
N VAL A 233 6.41 6.42 16.93
CA VAL A 233 6.58 7.54 15.99
C VAL A 233 5.25 7.87 15.31
N PHE A 234 4.50 6.85 14.85
CA PHE A 234 3.17 7.06 14.27
C PHE A 234 2.16 7.64 15.24
N GLU A 235 2.15 7.22 16.50
CA GLU A 235 1.24 7.77 17.53
C GLU A 235 1.51 9.24 17.80
N LYS A 236 2.78 9.67 17.77
CA LYS A 236 3.17 11.07 18.00
C LYS A 236 2.82 11.98 16.83
N ILE A 237 2.94 11.48 15.61
CA ILE A 237 2.80 12.27 14.39
C ILE A 237 1.37 12.20 13.84
N GLY A 238 0.67 11.09 14.07
CA GLY A 238 -0.60 10.77 13.40
C GLY A 238 -1.86 11.40 13.98
N GLY A 239 -1.83 11.92 15.21
CA GLY A 239 -3.00 12.59 15.78
C GLY A 239 -3.38 13.88 15.04
N ASP A 240 -2.38 14.69 14.69
CA ASP A 240 -2.61 16.03 14.16
C ASP A 240 -3.08 16.03 12.71
N ILE A 241 -2.67 15.05 11.91
CA ILE A 241 -3.02 15.00 10.48
C ILE A 241 -4.53 14.87 10.27
N LEU A 242 -5.21 14.03 11.07
CA LEU A 242 -6.66 13.83 10.98
C LEU A 242 -7.43 15.08 11.45
N ASN A 243 -6.92 15.76 12.48
CA ASN A 243 -7.48 17.03 12.93
C ASN A 243 -7.40 18.11 11.84
N ARG A 244 -6.28 18.19 11.10
CA ARG A 244 -6.13 19.13 9.97
C ARG A 244 -7.08 18.81 8.82
N VAL A 245 -7.22 17.53 8.47
CA VAL A 245 -8.20 17.09 7.45
C VAL A 245 -9.62 17.45 7.87
N ALA A 246 -10.01 17.15 9.11
CA ALA A 246 -11.34 17.48 9.62
C ALA A 246 -11.58 19.00 9.63
N ALA A 247 -10.60 19.80 10.05
CA ALA A 247 -10.69 21.26 10.05
C ALA A 247 -10.80 21.84 8.64
N ARG A 248 -10.05 21.31 7.66
CA ARG A 248 -10.04 21.81 6.28
C ARG A 248 -11.27 21.38 5.49
N THR A 249 -11.75 20.16 5.70
CA THR A 249 -12.87 19.59 4.94
C THR A 249 -14.23 19.80 5.62
N GLY A 250 -14.25 20.06 6.93
CA GLY A 250 -15.47 20.10 7.74
C GLY A 250 -16.14 18.74 7.93
N LEU A 251 -15.46 17.63 7.59
CA LEU A 251 -16.01 16.28 7.62
C LEU A 251 -15.66 15.56 8.93
N GLY A 252 -16.68 15.04 9.61
CA GLY A 252 -16.54 14.07 10.70
C GLY A 252 -16.65 12.62 10.21
N TRP A 253 -16.49 11.65 11.11
CA TRP A 253 -16.54 10.22 10.78
C TRP A 253 -17.82 9.78 10.09
N ASP A 254 -18.96 10.39 10.43
CA ASP A 254 -20.27 10.08 9.84
C ASP A 254 -20.35 10.42 8.35
N ALA A 255 -19.51 11.34 7.86
CA ALA A 255 -19.49 11.74 6.47
C ALA A 255 -18.77 10.74 5.54
N TYR A 256 -18.03 9.78 6.10
CA TYR A 256 -17.32 8.76 5.34
C TYR A 256 -18.12 7.45 5.34
N ALA A 257 -18.37 6.89 4.15
CA ALA A 257 -18.94 5.56 4.00
C ALA A 257 -17.96 4.49 4.48
N ARG A 258 -16.66 4.64 4.13
CA ARG A 258 -15.58 3.73 4.53
C ARG A 258 -14.31 4.51 4.89
N VAL A 259 -13.49 3.92 5.76
CA VAL A 259 -12.16 4.41 6.11
C VAL A 259 -11.15 3.30 5.83
N LEU A 260 -10.25 3.55 4.89
CA LEU A 260 -9.20 2.63 4.47
C LEU A 260 -7.90 3.04 5.15
N VAL A 261 -7.21 2.09 5.76
CA VAL A 261 -6.01 2.34 6.57
C VAL A 261 -4.97 1.31 6.20
N HIS A 262 -3.71 1.71 6.00
CA HIS A 262 -2.62 0.74 5.87
C HIS A 262 -2.52 -0.12 7.14
N GLN A 263 -2.39 -1.45 6.96
CA GLN A 263 -2.52 -2.42 8.05
C GLN A 263 -1.24 -3.27 8.17
N VAL A 264 -0.60 -3.19 9.33
CA VAL A 264 0.60 -3.99 9.64
C VAL A 264 0.29 -5.20 10.53
N THR A 265 -0.61 -5.04 11.51
CA THR A 265 -1.10 -6.10 12.41
C THR A 265 -2.50 -5.70 12.92
N VAL A 266 -3.27 -6.66 13.46
CA VAL A 266 -4.56 -6.37 14.10
C VAL A 266 -4.42 -5.49 15.35
N PRO A 267 -3.49 -5.76 16.29
CA PRO A 267 -3.31 -4.91 17.47
C PRO A 267 -2.93 -3.45 17.13
N TYR A 268 -2.23 -3.25 16.01
CA TYR A 268 -1.95 -1.89 15.53
C TYR A 268 -3.24 -1.17 15.09
N LEU A 269 -4.15 -1.87 14.42
CA LEU A 269 -5.43 -1.32 13.98
C LEU A 269 -6.37 -1.03 15.17
N GLU A 270 -6.40 -1.92 16.17
CA GLU A 270 -7.14 -1.69 17.42
C GLU A 270 -6.63 -0.42 18.12
N ARG A 271 -5.31 -0.26 18.20
CA ARG A 271 -4.70 0.95 18.76
C ARG A 271 -5.04 2.21 17.96
N PHE A 272 -5.11 2.10 16.63
CA PHE A 272 -5.55 3.21 15.78
C PHE A 272 -7.00 3.62 16.07
N VAL A 273 -7.90 2.65 16.30
CA VAL A 273 -9.29 2.91 16.71
C VAL A 273 -9.34 3.65 18.05
N GLU A 274 -8.60 3.18 19.06
CA GLU A 274 -8.54 3.81 20.38
C GLU A 274 -8.08 5.28 20.32
N LEU A 275 -7.12 5.59 19.43
CA LEU A 275 -6.52 6.91 19.34
C LEU A 275 -7.36 7.90 18.52
N THR A 276 -8.01 7.42 17.46
CA THR A 276 -8.72 8.29 16.51
C THR A 276 -10.22 8.35 16.75
N GLY A 277 -10.77 7.38 17.49
CA GLY A 277 -12.20 7.24 17.70
C GLY A 277 -12.96 6.88 16.41
N VAL A 278 -12.27 6.42 15.37
CA VAL A 278 -12.94 5.97 14.13
C VAL A 278 -13.88 4.80 14.44
N PRO A 279 -15.13 4.81 13.93
CA PRO A 279 -16.02 3.67 14.10
C PRO A 279 -15.47 2.42 13.42
N ALA A 280 -15.34 1.32 14.17
CA ALA A 280 -14.70 0.09 13.68
C ALA A 280 -15.42 -0.52 12.47
N GLU A 281 -16.74 -0.35 12.38
CA GLU A 281 -17.57 -0.81 11.27
C GLU A 281 -17.32 -0.07 9.94
N LYS A 282 -16.67 1.10 9.99
CA LYS A 282 -16.26 1.84 8.78
C LYS A 282 -14.92 1.34 8.23
N LEU A 283 -14.14 0.59 9.02
CA LEU A 283 -12.85 0.05 8.61
C LEU A 283 -13.00 -1.19 7.74
N VAL A 284 -12.08 -1.35 6.79
CA VAL A 284 -12.02 -2.53 5.92
C VAL A 284 -10.83 -3.41 6.34
N LEU A 285 -11.10 -4.51 7.04
CA LEU A 285 -10.05 -5.41 7.49
C LEU A 285 -9.55 -6.31 6.35
N THR A 286 -8.23 -6.38 6.21
CA THR A 286 -7.54 -7.23 5.22
C THR A 286 -6.38 -7.99 5.84
N VAL A 287 -5.69 -7.37 6.81
CA VAL A 287 -4.51 -7.94 7.45
C VAL A 287 -4.68 -9.33 8.05
N PRO A 288 -5.85 -9.74 8.61
CA PRO A 288 -6.01 -11.12 9.09
C PRO A 288 -5.84 -12.18 7.98
N ASP A 289 -6.23 -11.84 6.75
CA ASP A 289 -6.33 -12.80 5.65
C ASP A 289 -5.16 -12.73 4.67
N VAL A 290 -4.58 -11.55 4.50
CA VAL A 290 -3.52 -11.31 3.50
C VAL A 290 -2.19 -10.86 4.10
N GLY A 291 -2.15 -10.56 5.40
CA GLY A 291 -0.98 -9.97 6.04
C GLY A 291 -0.72 -8.51 5.65
N ASN A 292 0.48 -8.03 5.97
CA ASN A 292 0.95 -6.69 5.60
C ASN A 292 1.42 -6.69 4.13
N VAL A 293 0.56 -6.22 3.24
CA VAL A 293 0.82 -6.14 1.79
C VAL A 293 1.39 -4.79 1.34
N ALA A 294 2.08 -4.08 2.24
CA ALA A 294 2.77 -2.81 1.96
C ALA A 294 1.87 -1.78 1.24
N SER A 295 2.29 -1.20 0.12
CA SER A 295 1.51 -0.14 -0.55
C SER A 295 0.23 -0.64 -1.23
N ALA A 296 0.08 -1.95 -1.43
CA ALA A 296 -1.12 -2.54 -2.01
C ALA A 296 -2.34 -2.53 -1.06
N THR A 297 -2.16 -2.28 0.24
CA THR A 297 -3.24 -2.39 1.24
C THR A 297 -4.45 -1.55 0.88
N LEU A 298 -4.25 -0.27 0.57
CA LEU A 298 -5.35 0.67 0.34
C LEU A 298 -6.10 0.36 -0.96
N GLY A 299 -5.38 -0.06 -2.01
CA GLY A 299 -6.00 -0.48 -3.26
C GLY A 299 -6.79 -1.78 -3.12
N LEU A 300 -6.27 -2.76 -2.37
CA LEU A 300 -6.98 -4.00 -2.04
C LEU A 300 -8.25 -3.71 -1.22
N GLN A 301 -8.16 -2.85 -0.21
CA GLN A 301 -9.32 -2.43 0.58
C GLN A 301 -10.38 -1.74 -0.28
N LEU A 302 -9.94 -0.83 -1.16
CA LEU A 302 -10.84 -0.11 -2.06
C LEU A 302 -11.55 -1.07 -3.02
N ASP A 303 -10.82 -2.02 -3.62
CA ASP A 303 -11.38 -3.04 -4.50
C ASP A 303 -12.46 -3.87 -3.80
N ARG A 304 -12.20 -4.29 -2.55
CA ARG A 304 -13.17 -5.06 -1.74
C ARG A 304 -14.50 -4.34 -1.55
N VAL A 305 -14.49 -3.04 -1.29
CA VAL A 305 -15.72 -2.27 -0.99
C VAL A 305 -16.27 -1.51 -2.19
N ARG A 306 -15.59 -1.53 -3.34
CA ARG A 306 -15.95 -0.70 -4.52
C ARG A 306 -17.38 -0.94 -5.03
N HIS A 307 -17.91 -2.15 -4.85
CA HIS A 307 -19.26 -2.52 -5.27
C HIS A 307 -20.35 -2.06 -4.27
N GLU A 308 -19.96 -1.67 -3.06
CA GLU A 308 -20.85 -1.17 -2.00
C GLU A 308 -21.03 0.35 -2.06
N LEU A 309 -20.14 1.06 -2.76
CA LEU A 309 -20.11 2.52 -2.81
C LEU A 309 -21.03 3.07 -3.91
N ALA A 310 -21.88 4.02 -3.53
CA ALA A 310 -22.70 4.80 -4.43
C ALA A 310 -22.00 6.12 -4.80
N PRO A 311 -22.34 6.74 -5.95
CA PRO A 311 -21.87 8.08 -6.26
C PRO A 311 -22.23 9.09 -5.17
N GLY A 312 -21.25 9.89 -4.75
CA GLY A 312 -21.36 10.82 -3.63
C GLY A 312 -20.88 10.24 -2.29
N ASP A 313 -20.70 8.93 -2.18
CA ASP A 313 -20.07 8.33 -0.99
C ASP A 313 -18.61 8.76 -0.88
N ARG A 314 -18.19 9.06 0.34
CA ARG A 314 -16.83 9.47 0.63
C ARG A 314 -16.06 8.35 1.31
N VAL A 315 -14.80 8.21 0.91
CA VAL A 315 -13.85 7.28 1.48
C VAL A 315 -12.63 8.08 1.92
N LEU A 316 -12.23 7.89 3.18
CA LEU A 316 -10.95 8.39 3.68
C LEU A 316 -9.90 7.29 3.55
N LEU A 317 -8.82 7.56 2.84
CA LEU A 317 -7.66 6.68 2.77
C LEU A 317 -6.56 7.24 3.67
N ILE A 318 -5.93 6.38 4.46
CA ILE A 318 -4.89 6.73 5.43
C ILE A 318 -3.68 5.82 5.19
N GLY A 319 -2.65 6.39 4.58
CA GLY A 319 -1.37 5.75 4.34
C GLY A 319 -0.37 6.01 5.46
N LEU A 320 0.42 4.98 5.75
CA LEU A 320 1.54 5.05 6.68
C LEU A 320 2.75 4.37 6.05
N GLY A 321 3.87 5.09 5.93
CA GLY A 321 5.10 4.61 5.28
C GLY A 321 6.34 4.79 6.16
N GLY A 322 7.33 3.92 5.97
CA GLY A 322 8.66 4.11 6.53
C GLY A 322 9.30 5.41 6.01
N GLY A 323 10.09 6.08 6.85
CA GLY A 323 10.58 7.43 6.54
C GLY A 323 10.75 8.33 7.77
N VAL A 324 9.74 8.59 8.61
CA VAL A 324 8.33 8.15 8.60
C VAL A 324 7.45 9.15 7.85
N SER A 325 6.51 8.65 7.05
CA SER A 325 5.59 9.45 6.23
C SER A 325 4.13 9.04 6.48
N LEU A 326 3.24 10.02 6.57
CA LEU A 326 1.80 9.84 6.63
C LEU A 326 1.15 10.59 5.47
N MET A 327 0.10 10.01 4.92
CA MET A 327 -0.69 10.65 3.88
C MET A 327 -2.16 10.31 4.06
N THR A 328 -3.03 11.30 3.92
CA THR A 328 -4.47 11.06 3.82
C THR A 328 -4.99 11.48 2.45
N MET A 329 -6.07 10.85 2.03
CA MET A 329 -6.80 11.23 0.83
C MET A 329 -8.29 11.10 1.07
N VAL A 330 -9.03 12.19 0.87
CA VAL A 330 -10.49 12.16 0.82
C VAL A 330 -10.91 12.01 -0.64
N TRP A 331 -11.52 10.87 -0.95
CA TRP A 331 -12.08 10.58 -2.27
C TRP A 331 -13.60 10.47 -2.19
N GLU A 332 -14.30 11.15 -3.09
CA GLU A 332 -15.75 11.03 -3.27
C GLU A 332 -16.03 10.28 -4.58
N ALA A 333 -16.80 9.19 -4.49
CA ALA A 333 -17.14 8.35 -5.62
C ALA A 333 -17.95 9.14 -6.66
N SER A 334 -17.57 9.02 -7.94
CA SER A 334 -18.22 9.69 -9.08
C SER A 334 -19.40 8.91 -9.65
#